data_AF-A0A8B7U578-F1
#
_entry.id   AF-A0A8B7U578-F1
#
_cell.length_a   1.000
_cell.length_b   1.000
_cell.length_c   1.000
_cell.angle_alpha   90.00
_cell.angle_beta   90.00
_cell.angle_gamma   90.00
#
_symmetry.space_group_name_H-M   'P 1'
#
loop_
_entity.id
_entity.type
_entity.pdbx_description
1 polymer ?
#
loop_
_entity_poly.entity_id
_entity_poly.type
_entity_poly.pdbx_seq_one_letter_code
_entity_poly.pdbx_strand_id
1 'polypeptide(L)'
;YYALEVSYFKSSLDRKLLELLWNKYWVNTLSSSSLLTNADYTTGQVFDLSEKLEQSEAQLGRGSFMLGLETHDRKSEDKLAKATRDSCKTTIEAIHGLMSQVIKDKLFNQINIS
;
A
#
# COMPACT_ATOMS: atom_id res chain seq x y z
N TYR A 1 -36.09 8.30 43.24
CA TYR A 1 -35.48 8.25 41.90
C TYR A 1 -35.96 6.98 41.22
N TYR A 2 -36.74 7.11 40.15
CA TYR A 2 -37.09 5.95 39.31
C TYR A 2 -36.04 5.81 38.21
N ALA A 3 -35.59 4.57 37.98
CA ALA A 3 -34.65 4.29 36.90
C ALA A 3 -35.40 4.37 35.55
N LEU A 4 -34.81 5.12 34.60
CA LEU A 4 -35.33 5.18 33.23
C LEU A 4 -34.84 3.96 32.45
N GLU A 5 -35.72 3.41 31.61
CA GLU A 5 -35.34 2.35 30.68
C GLU A 5 -34.54 2.93 29.52
N VAL A 6 -33.35 2.40 29.27
CA VAL A 6 -32.46 2.84 28.18
C VAL A 6 -32.41 1.75 27.14
N SER A 7 -32.83 2.07 25.91
CA SER A 7 -32.69 1.19 24.75
C SER A 7 -31.55 1.64 23.85
N TYR A 8 -30.71 0.70 23.38
CA TYR A 8 -29.63 0.98 22.44
C TYR A 8 -30.00 0.55 21.03
N PHE A 9 -29.94 1.49 20.08
CA PHE A 9 -30.03 1.17 18.66
C PHE A 9 -28.62 1.01 18.06
N LYS A 10 -28.40 -0.06 17.31
CA LYS A 10 -27.19 -0.28 16.50
C LYS A 10 -27.61 -0.84 15.15
N SER A 11 -27.07 -0.29 14.06
CA SER A 11 -27.33 -0.83 12.74
C SER A 11 -26.73 -2.23 12.57
N SER A 12 -27.19 -2.97 11.55
CA SER A 12 -26.60 -4.26 11.18
C SER A 12 -25.13 -4.12 10.77
N LEU A 13 -24.76 -3.00 10.15
CA LEU A 13 -23.39 -2.67 9.77
C LEU A 13 -22.50 -2.42 10.99
N ASP A 14 -22.96 -1.62 11.96
CA ASP A 14 -22.19 -1.33 13.18
C ASP A 14 -21.89 -2.60 13.96
N ARG A 15 -22.87 -3.51 14.03
CA ARG A 15 -22.73 -4.79 14.71
C ARG A 15 -21.66 -5.66 14.03
N LYS A 16 -21.70 -5.76 12.70
CA LYS A 16 -20.70 -6.49 11.90
C LYS A 16 -19.31 -5.87 12.06
N LEU A 17 -19.20 -4.54 12.03
CA LEU A 17 -17.95 -3.81 12.20
C LEU A 17 -17.33 -4.08 13.58
N LEU A 18 -18.13 -3.95 14.65
CA LEU A 18 -17.69 -4.21 16.02
C LEU A 18 -17.26 -5.68 16.21
N GLU A 19 -17.98 -6.64 15.63
CA GLU A 19 -17.56 -8.05 15.63
C GLU A 19 -16.23 -8.25 14.92
N LEU A 20 -16.01 -7.64 13.76
CA LEU A 20 -14.74 -7.75 13.04
C LEU A 20 -13.56 -7.15 13.83
N LEU A 21 -13.77 -5.98 14.44
CA LEU A 21 -12.77 -5.33 15.30
C LEU A 21 -12.45 -6.19 16.53
N TRP A 22 -13.49 -6.74 17.17
CA TRP A 22 -13.36 -7.58 18.33
C TRP A 22 -12.56 -8.85 18.03
N ASN A 23 -12.89 -9.53 16.93
CA ASN A 23 -12.20 -10.75 16.50
C ASN A 23 -10.77 -10.49 16.05
N LYS A 24 -10.47 -9.28 15.56
CA LYS A 24 -9.17 -8.91 15.01
C LYS A 24 -8.51 -7.82 15.86
N TYR A 25 -8.17 -8.16 17.11
CA TYR A 25 -7.45 -7.31 18.09
C TYR A 25 -7.64 -5.82 17.80
N TRP A 26 -8.79 -5.26 18.19
CA TRP A 26 -9.22 -3.92 17.79
C TRP A 26 -8.14 -2.84 17.97
N VAL A 27 -7.33 -2.92 19.03
CA VAL A 27 -6.19 -2.02 19.26
C VAL A 27 -5.19 -2.04 18.11
N ASN A 28 -4.79 -3.22 17.65
CA ASN A 28 -3.88 -3.34 16.50
C ASN A 28 -4.53 -2.80 15.23
N THR A 29 -5.82 -3.05 15.02
CA THR A 29 -6.51 -2.53 13.83
C THR A 29 -6.60 -1.00 13.85
N LEU A 30 -6.80 -0.38 15.02
CA LEU A 30 -6.88 1.08 15.16
C LEU A 30 -5.49 1.76 15.15
N SER A 31 -4.52 1.19 15.86
CA SER A 31 -3.20 1.80 16.08
C SER A 31 -2.20 1.50 14.97
N SER A 32 -2.34 0.38 14.26
CA SER A 32 -1.35 -0.01 13.24
C SER A 32 -1.41 0.94 12.05
N SER A 33 -0.23 1.31 11.55
CA SER A 33 -0.06 2.03 10.31
C SER A 33 0.94 1.26 9.47
N SER A 34 0.45 0.44 8.52
CA SER A 34 1.34 -0.32 7.63
C SER A 34 2.30 0.58 6.86
N LEU A 35 1.88 1.81 6.54
CA LEU A 35 2.74 2.83 5.93
C LEU A 35 3.90 3.25 6.84
N LEU A 36 3.66 3.38 8.15
CA LEU A 36 4.70 3.78 9.09
C LEU A 36 5.60 2.60 9.45
N THR A 37 5.01 1.43 9.71
CA THR A 37 5.75 0.22 10.08
C THR A 37 6.61 -0.30 8.92
N ASN A 38 6.16 -0.14 7.67
CA ASN A 38 6.89 -0.60 6.48
C ASN A 38 7.61 0.54 5.73
N ALA A 39 7.81 1.69 6.37
CA ALA A 39 8.39 2.87 5.70
C ALA A 39 9.79 2.58 5.13
N ASP A 40 10.66 1.94 5.93
CA ASP A 40 12.02 1.59 5.51
C ASP A 40 12.01 0.56 4.36
N TYR A 41 11.13 -0.44 4.46
CA TYR A 41 10.96 -1.44 3.42
C TYR A 41 10.50 -0.83 2.09
N THR A 42 9.48 0.05 2.15
CA THR A 42 8.93 0.75 0.99
C THR A 42 10.01 1.64 0.36
N THR A 43 10.77 2.35 1.19
CA THR A 43 11.90 3.18 0.74
C THR A 43 12.94 2.33 0.02
N GLY A 44 13.30 1.17 0.59
CA GLY A 44 14.21 0.22 -0.04
C GLY A 44 13.71 -0.30 -1.39
N GLN A 45 12.43 -0.64 -1.51
CA GLN A 45 11.82 -1.05 -2.78
C GLN A 45 11.88 0.06 -3.85
N VAL A 46 11.69 1.31 -3.45
CA VAL A 46 11.80 2.46 -4.36
C VAL A 46 13.24 2.67 -4.83
N PHE A 47 14.22 2.53 -3.92
CA PHE A 47 15.64 2.59 -4.28
C PHE A 47 16.03 1.47 -5.27
N ASP A 48 15.66 0.23 -4.97
CA ASP A 48 15.91 -0.92 -5.86
C ASP A 48 15.24 -0.75 -7.24
N LEU A 49 14.02 -0.21 -7.27
CA LEU A 49 13.36 0.15 -8.53
C LEU A 49 14.13 1.21 -9.31
N SER A 50 14.62 2.26 -8.64
CA SER A 50 15.42 3.32 -9.26
C SER A 50 16.71 2.75 -9.86
N GLU A 51 17.41 1.89 -9.13
CA GLU A 51 18.64 1.25 -9.60
C GLU A 51 18.37 0.36 -10.83
N LYS A 52 17.30 -0.43 -10.82
CA LYS A 52 16.89 -1.25 -11.97
C LYS A 52 16.58 -0.41 -13.21
N LEU A 53 15.95 0.76 -13.03
CA LEU A 53 15.66 1.68 -14.12
C LEU A 53 16.93 2.28 -14.71
N GLU A 54 17.84 2.79 -13.86
CA GLU A 54 19.13 3.35 -14.29
C GLU A 54 19.98 2.30 -15.04
N GLN A 55 20.04 1.07 -14.54
CA GLN A 55 20.72 -0.03 -15.22
C GLN A 55 20.09 -0.35 -16.58
N SER A 56 18.76 -0.28 -16.69
CA SER A 56 18.05 -0.56 -17.95
C SER A 56 18.31 0.55 -18.97
N GLU A 57 18.33 1.81 -18.54
CA GLU A 57 18.66 2.98 -19.37
C GLU A 57 20.11 2.93 -19.85
N ALA A 58 21.06 2.64 -18.96
CA ALA A 58 22.48 2.53 -19.31
C ALA A 58 22.76 1.42 -20.35
N GLN A 59 21.95 0.36 -20.35
CA GLN A 59 22.04 -0.72 -21.34
C GLN A 59 21.52 -0.31 -22.71
N LEU A 60 20.47 0.51 -22.77
CA LEU A 60 19.95 1.07 -24.01
C LEU A 60 20.90 2.13 -24.60
N GLY A 61 21.49 2.98 -23.75
CA GLY A 61 22.40 4.06 -24.18
C GLY A 61 23.73 3.57 -24.78
N ARG A 62 24.20 2.36 -24.42
CA ARG A 62 25.44 1.77 -24.96
C ARG A 62 25.25 0.92 -26.22
N GLY A 63 24.01 0.53 -26.54
CA GLY A 63 23.69 -0.34 -27.69
C GLY A 63 23.69 0.35 -29.06
N SER A 64 23.66 1.69 -29.10
CA SER A 64 23.52 2.44 -30.36
C SER A 64 24.82 2.55 -31.19
N PHE A 65 25.97 2.12 -30.66
CA PHE A 65 27.28 2.30 -31.31
C PHE A 65 27.95 1.01 -31.85
N MET A 66 27.39 -0.18 -31.67
CA MET A 66 28.04 -1.43 -32.11
C MET A 66 27.06 -2.40 -32.78
N LEU A 67 27.28 -2.65 -34.07
CA LEU A 67 26.57 -3.61 -34.92
C LEU A 67 26.37 -4.98 -34.24
N GLY A 68 25.11 -5.41 -34.04
CA GLY A 68 24.75 -6.80 -33.68
C GLY A 68 23.51 -6.93 -32.79
N LEU A 69 22.30 -6.70 -33.34
CA LEU A 69 21.12 -6.30 -32.57
C LEU A 69 20.22 -7.42 -32.00
N GLU A 70 20.27 -8.68 -32.43
CA GLU A 70 19.11 -9.55 -32.14
C GLU A 70 19.06 -10.20 -30.74
N THR A 71 20.19 -10.32 -30.03
CA THR A 71 20.22 -11.04 -28.74
C THR A 71 20.24 -10.16 -27.49
N HIS A 72 20.55 -8.86 -27.61
CA HIS A 72 20.66 -7.96 -26.46
C HIS A 72 19.33 -7.31 -26.09
N ASP A 73 18.49 -6.97 -27.09
CA ASP A 73 17.21 -6.29 -26.89
C ASP A 73 16.21 -7.07 -26.03
N ARG A 74 16.08 -8.39 -26.24
CA ARG A 74 15.15 -9.23 -25.45
C ARG A 74 15.49 -9.23 -23.96
N LYS A 75 16.77 -9.20 -23.59
CA LYS A 75 17.20 -9.16 -22.19
C LYS A 75 16.94 -7.81 -21.52
N SER A 76 17.05 -6.70 -22.25
CA SER A 76 16.70 -5.37 -21.72
C SER A 76 15.20 -5.19 -21.57
N GLU A 77 14.41 -5.68 -22.53
CA GLU A 77 12.95 -5.65 -22.47
C GLU A 77 12.42 -6.44 -21.26
N ASP A 78 12.99 -7.61 -20.96
CA ASP A 78 12.65 -8.41 -19.78
C ASP A 78 12.94 -7.69 -18.45
N LYS A 79 14.01 -6.88 -18.38
CA LYS A 79 14.36 -6.11 -17.18
C LYS A 79 13.42 -4.94 -16.95
N LEU A 80 13.07 -4.21 -18.01
CA LEU A 80 12.06 -3.15 -17.95
C LEU A 80 10.70 -3.73 -17.54
N ALA A 81 10.29 -4.85 -18.13
CA ALA A 81 9.05 -5.54 -17.76
C ALA A 81 9.04 -6.01 -16.28
N LYS A 82 10.20 -6.35 -15.72
CA LYS A 82 10.34 -6.62 -14.29
C LYS A 82 10.22 -5.34 -13.45
N ALA A 83 10.90 -4.27 -13.83
CA ALA A 83 10.79 -2.97 -13.15
C ALA A 83 9.35 -2.44 -13.14
N THR A 84 8.60 -2.58 -14.24
CA THR A 84 7.18 -2.23 -14.29
C THR A 84 6.35 -3.04 -13.29
N ARG A 85 6.58 -4.36 -13.21
CA ARG A 85 5.87 -5.22 -12.25
C ARG A 85 6.19 -4.86 -10.80
N ASP A 86 7.46 -4.64 -10.50
CA ASP A 86 7.92 -4.22 -9.16
C ASP A 86 7.30 -2.86 -8.78
N SER A 87 7.27 -1.90 -9.71
CA SER A 87 6.63 -0.61 -9.53
C SER A 87 5.13 -0.73 -9.23
N CYS A 88 4.38 -1.50 -10.03
CA CYS A 88 2.95 -1.74 -9.79
C CYS A 88 2.70 -2.34 -8.41
N LYS A 89 3.53 -3.30 -7.99
CA LYS A 89 3.42 -3.93 -6.67
C LYS A 89 3.60 -2.91 -5.55
N THR A 90 4.66 -2.11 -5.58
CA THR A 90 4.92 -1.06 -4.59
C THR A 90 3.77 -0.06 -4.52
N THR A 91 3.23 0.36 -5.68
CA THR A 91 2.08 1.28 -5.72
C THR A 91 0.83 0.68 -5.08
N ILE A 92 0.52 -0.60 -5.34
CA ILE A 92 -0.64 -1.28 -4.73
C ILE A 92 -0.50 -1.36 -3.21
N GLU A 93 0.70 -1.68 -2.71
CA GLU A 93 0.97 -1.73 -1.26
C GLU A 93 0.81 -0.35 -0.60
N ALA A 94 1.30 0.70 -1.25
CA ALA A 94 1.11 2.08 -0.80
C ALA A 94 -0.38 2.49 -0.79
N ILE A 95 -1.13 2.18 -1.85
CA ILE A 95 -2.58 2.46 -1.94
C ILE A 95 -3.34 1.73 -0.84
N HIS A 96 -3.06 0.45 -0.58
CA HIS A 96 -3.71 -0.28 0.50
C HIS A 96 -3.43 0.34 1.87
N GLY A 97 -2.19 0.77 2.12
CA GLY A 97 -1.83 1.48 3.33
C GLY A 97 -2.60 2.80 3.49
N LEU A 98 -2.69 3.59 2.42
CA LEU A 98 -3.43 4.86 2.41
C LEU A 98 -4.93 4.65 2.62
N MET A 99 -5.53 3.68 1.92
CA MET A 99 -6.96 3.36 2.05
C MET A 99 -7.30 2.92 3.46
N SER A 100 -6.44 2.12 4.10
CA SER A 100 -6.60 1.76 5.51
C SER A 100 -6.60 2.98 6.42
N GLN A 101 -5.70 3.95 6.20
CA GLN A 101 -5.68 5.19 6.97
C GLN A 101 -6.93 6.04 6.75
N VAL A 102 -7.38 6.20 5.50
CA VAL A 102 -8.61 6.95 5.19
C VAL A 102 -9.81 6.32 5.87
N ILE A 103 -9.96 4.99 5.82
CA ILE A 103 -11.06 4.29 6.47
C ILE A 103 -11.01 4.49 7.99
N LYS A 104 -9.83 4.36 8.61
CA LYS A 104 -9.68 4.61 10.05
C LYS A 104 -10.02 6.03 10.42
N ASP A 105 -9.57 7.01 9.64
CA ASP A 105 -9.88 8.41 9.87
C ASP A 105 -11.39 8.66 9.84
N LYS A 106 -12.05 8.21 8.77
CA LYS A 106 -13.50 8.33 8.58
C LYS A 106 -14.33 7.65 9.67
N LEU A 107 -13.93 6.47 10.12
CA LEU A 107 -14.70 5.69 11.09
C LEU A 107 -14.48 6.12 12.54
N PHE A 108 -13.27 6.54 12.90
CA PHE A 108 -12.89 6.72 14.32
C PHE A 108 -12.42 8.12 14.67
N ASN A 109 -11.80 8.85 13.73
CA ASN A 109 -11.20 10.16 14.04
C ASN A 109 -12.13 11.34 13.67
N GLN A 110 -13.21 11.13 12.94
CA GLN A 110 -14.16 12.19 12.55
C GLN A 110 -15.22 12.54 13.63
N ILE A 111 -15.09 12.07 14.87
CA ILE A 111 -16.14 12.21 15.91
C ILE A 111 -16.07 13.56 16.68
N ASN A 112 -15.38 14.60 16.18
CA ASN A 112 -15.21 15.84 16.95
C ASN A 112 -15.27 17.16 16.15
N ILE A 113 -16.32 17.38 15.36
CA ILE A 113 -16.70 18.75 14.98
C ILE A 113 -18.23 18.87 14.97
N SER A 114 -18.83 19.09 16.13
CA SER A 114 -20.11 19.80 16.31
C SER A 114 -20.16 20.41 17.70
#